data_AF-U3TB03-F1
#
_entry.id   AF-U3TB03-F1
#
_cell.length_a   1.000
_cell.length_b   1.000
_cell.length_c   1.000
_cell.angle_alpha   90.00
_cell.angle_beta   90.00
_cell.angle_gamma   90.00
#
_symmetry.space_group_name_H-M   'P 1'
#
loop_
_entity.id
_entity.type
_entity.pdbx_description
1 polymer ?
#
loop_
_entity_poly.entity_id
_entity_poly.type
_entity_poly.pdbx_seq_one_letter_code
_entity_poly.pdbx_strand_id
1 'polypeptide(L)'
;MAGITPVEVEALIDVVEDVILKLEKLKRRLGDQYSGQVNKWIFTFAYIREGLKSIAEKLEEGRYISASSEACEVERLVNARIISLDENDAIGSSLRGSLAAVRGFVSRLCGDRGRDV
;
A
#
# COMPACT_ATOMS: atom_id res chain seq x y z
N MET A 1 -18.52 -1.23 17.13
CA MET A 1 -17.56 -0.63 16.17
C MET A 1 -17.24 -1.68 15.13
N ALA A 2 -17.46 -1.42 13.84
CA ALA A 2 -16.81 -2.24 12.81
C ALA A 2 -15.37 -1.74 12.69
N GLY A 3 -14.54 -2.17 13.64
CA GLY A 3 -13.10 -1.92 13.59
C GLY A 3 -12.51 -2.73 12.43
N ILE A 4 -11.52 -2.14 11.75
CA ILE A 4 -10.77 -2.84 10.70
C ILE A 4 -10.15 -4.10 11.32
N THR A 5 -10.40 -5.23 10.70
CA THR A 5 -9.92 -6.55 11.16
C THR A 5 -8.60 -6.94 10.50
N PRO A 6 -7.78 -7.80 11.13
CA PRO A 6 -6.57 -8.34 10.51
C PRO A 6 -6.83 -8.95 9.12
N VAL A 7 -7.95 -9.65 8.94
CA VAL A 7 -8.36 -10.27 7.68
C VAL A 7 -8.52 -9.24 6.56
N GLU A 8 -9.06 -8.06 6.86
CA GLU A 8 -9.18 -6.99 5.86
C GLU A 8 -7.82 -6.39 5.49
N VAL A 9 -6.83 -6.38 6.42
CA VAL A 9 -5.45 -6.00 6.12
C VAL A 9 -4.78 -7.05 5.23
N GLU A 10 -4.97 -8.33 5.53
CA GLU A 10 -4.43 -9.45 4.74
C GLU A 10 -4.93 -9.42 3.29
N ALA A 11 -6.22 -9.20 3.08
CA ALA A 11 -6.77 -9.05 1.73
C ALA A 11 -6.10 -7.91 0.94
N LEU A 12 -5.66 -6.85 1.62
CA LEU A 12 -4.92 -5.75 1.00
C LEU A 12 -3.47 -6.11 0.70
N ILE A 13 -2.83 -6.94 1.54
CA ILE A 13 -1.49 -7.50 1.28
C ILE A 13 -1.52 -8.29 -0.04
N ASP A 14 -2.53 -9.14 -0.24
CA ASP A 14 -2.68 -9.93 -1.47
C ASP A 14 -2.80 -9.05 -2.72
N VAL A 15 -3.58 -7.96 -2.63
CA VAL A 15 -3.70 -6.98 -3.74
C VAL A 15 -2.34 -6.34 -4.05
N VAL A 16 -1.59 -5.96 -3.01
CA VAL A 16 -0.26 -5.36 -3.18
C VAL A 16 0.73 -6.36 -3.78
N GLU A 17 0.70 -7.62 -3.35
CA GLU A 17 1.55 -8.69 -3.90
C GLU A 17 1.25 -8.97 -5.37
N ASP A 18 -0.03 -9.01 -5.78
CA ASP A 18 -0.41 -9.17 -7.19
C ASP A 18 0.09 -7.99 -8.05
N VAL A 19 0.06 -6.76 -7.53
CA VAL A 19 0.63 -5.59 -8.23
C VAL A 19 2.15 -5.74 -8.42
N ILE A 20 2.87 -6.19 -7.40
CA ILE A 20 4.32 -6.44 -7.50
C ILE A 20 4.61 -7.48 -8.60
N LEU A 21 3.87 -8.59 -8.61
CA LEU A 21 4.02 -9.64 -9.62
C LEU A 21 3.73 -9.14 -11.04
N LYS A 22 2.70 -8.29 -11.21
CA LYS A 22 2.39 -7.66 -12.50
C LYS A 22 3.50 -6.71 -12.94
N LEU A 23 4.07 -5.93 -12.04
CA LEU A 23 5.20 -5.04 -12.32
C LEU A 23 6.47 -5.83 -12.69
N GLU A 24 6.76 -6.94 -12.02
CA GLU A 24 7.88 -7.81 -12.39
C GLU A 24 7.72 -8.41 -13.79
N LYS A 25 6.51 -8.88 -14.13
CA LYS A 25 6.21 -9.38 -15.48
C LYS A 25 6.37 -8.27 -16.52
N LEU A 26 5.93 -7.06 -16.20
CA LEU A 26 6.09 -5.89 -17.06
C LEU A 26 7.57 -5.54 -17.27
N LYS A 27 8.39 -5.54 -16.20
CA LYS A 27 9.83 -5.33 -16.27
C LYS A 27 10.50 -6.29 -17.25
N ARG A 28 10.18 -7.59 -17.16
CA ARG A 28 10.73 -8.62 -18.06
C ARG A 28 10.34 -8.37 -19.53
N ARG A 29 9.14 -7.85 -19.78
CA ARG A 29 8.64 -7.56 -21.14
C ARG A 29 9.23 -6.30 -21.75
N LEU A 30 9.42 -5.25 -20.95
CA LEU A 30 9.91 -3.96 -21.43
C LEU A 30 11.44 -3.89 -21.57
N GLY A 31 12.16 -4.86 -21.00
CA GLY A 31 13.63 -4.88 -21.03
C GLY A 31 14.26 -3.73 -20.25
N ASP A 32 15.56 -3.50 -20.48
CA ASP A 32 16.35 -2.58 -19.66
C ASP A 32 15.91 -1.12 -19.74
N GLN A 33 15.28 -0.70 -20.84
CA GLN A 33 14.89 0.69 -21.11
C GLN A 33 13.89 1.26 -20.08
N TYR A 34 12.98 0.43 -19.55
CA TYR A 34 12.00 0.86 -18.54
C TYR A 34 12.26 0.27 -17.15
N SER A 35 13.35 -0.49 -17.01
CA SER A 35 13.68 -1.22 -15.80
C SER A 35 13.82 -0.31 -14.57
N GLY A 36 14.39 0.89 -14.73
CA GLY A 36 14.60 1.84 -13.64
C GLY A 36 13.31 2.36 -13.01
N GLN A 37 12.32 2.73 -13.83
CA GLN A 37 11.02 3.23 -13.34
C GLN A 37 10.19 2.09 -12.76
N VAL A 38 10.13 0.94 -13.42
CA VAL A 38 9.41 -0.23 -12.92
C VAL A 38 10.02 -0.75 -11.60
N ASN A 39 11.35 -0.72 -11.45
CA ASN A 39 12.02 -1.07 -10.18
C ASN A 39 11.60 -0.14 -9.04
N LYS A 40 11.47 1.17 -9.28
CA LYS A 40 10.99 2.12 -8.26
C LYS A 40 9.57 1.78 -7.80
N TRP A 41 8.70 1.37 -8.73
CA TRP A 41 7.36 0.93 -8.41
C TRP A 41 7.36 -0.37 -7.61
N ILE A 42 8.11 -1.39 -8.06
CA ILE A 42 8.26 -2.65 -7.33
C ILE A 42 8.71 -2.39 -5.89
N PHE A 43 9.76 -1.57 -5.71
CA PHE A 43 10.26 -1.19 -4.39
C PHE A 43 9.19 -0.48 -3.54
N THR A 44 8.43 0.43 -4.15
CA THR A 44 7.37 1.16 -3.45
C THR A 44 6.28 0.23 -2.94
N PHE A 45 5.77 -0.67 -3.80
CA PHE A 45 4.75 -1.63 -3.39
C PHE A 45 5.30 -2.67 -2.41
N ALA A 46 6.57 -3.08 -2.53
CA ALA A 46 7.21 -3.94 -1.54
C ALA A 46 7.27 -3.28 -0.16
N TYR A 47 7.62 -1.99 -0.08
CA TYR A 47 7.63 -1.26 1.19
C TYR A 47 6.21 -1.13 1.79
N ILE A 48 5.21 -0.82 0.96
CA ILE A 48 3.80 -0.78 1.39
C ILE A 48 3.38 -2.15 1.96
N ARG A 49 3.74 -3.24 1.28
CA ARG A 49 3.46 -4.61 1.72
C ARG A 49 4.02 -4.88 3.12
N GLU A 50 5.28 -4.54 3.36
CA GLU A 50 5.90 -4.76 4.68
C GLU A 50 5.19 -3.94 5.78
N GLY A 51 4.81 -2.69 5.47
CA GLY A 51 4.00 -1.88 6.37
C GLY A 51 2.64 -2.51 6.69
N LEU A 52 1.97 -3.07 5.68
CA LEU A 52 0.68 -3.77 5.88
C LEU A 52 0.84 -5.06 6.70
N LYS A 53 1.90 -5.84 6.47
CA LYS A 53 2.21 -7.04 7.27
C LYS A 53 2.41 -6.69 8.75
N SER A 54 3.20 -5.66 9.00
CA SER A 54 3.48 -5.14 10.33
C SER A 54 2.23 -4.57 11.03
N ILE A 55 1.32 -3.95 10.28
CA ILE A 55 0.00 -3.53 10.77
C ILE A 55 -0.86 -4.73 11.15
N ALA A 56 -0.95 -5.75 10.28
CA ALA A 56 -1.74 -6.96 10.54
C ALA A 56 -1.29 -7.65 11.83
N GLU A 57 0.02 -7.90 11.98
CA GLU A 57 0.62 -8.48 13.18
C GLU A 57 0.25 -7.68 14.44
N LYS A 58 0.38 -6.34 14.39
CA LYS A 58 0.02 -5.49 15.53
C LYS A 58 -1.47 -5.56 15.88
N LEU A 59 -2.36 -5.70 14.90
CA LEU A 59 -3.80 -5.87 15.17
C LEU A 59 -4.10 -7.22 15.80
N GLU A 60 -3.45 -8.30 15.35
CA GLU A 60 -3.58 -9.63 15.94
C GLU A 60 -3.15 -9.66 17.41
N GLU A 61 -2.10 -8.91 17.75
CA GLU A 61 -1.61 -8.76 19.12
C GLU A 61 -2.41 -7.75 19.96
N GLY A 62 -3.44 -7.11 19.38
CA GLY A 62 -4.24 -6.08 20.06
C GLY A 62 -3.51 -4.74 20.29
N ARG A 63 -2.39 -4.48 19.60
CA ARG A 63 -1.61 -3.24 19.67
C ARG A 63 -2.18 -2.15 18.75
N TYR A 64 -3.45 -1.78 18.96
CA TYR A 64 -4.21 -0.89 18.07
C TYR A 64 -3.58 0.50 17.85
N ILE A 65 -3.05 1.14 18.90
CA ILE A 65 -2.38 2.45 18.78
C ILE A 65 -1.15 2.35 17.90
N SER A 66 -0.35 1.29 18.05
CA SER A 66 0.84 1.06 17.24
C SER A 66 0.48 0.74 15.80
N ALA A 67 -0.55 -0.09 15.56
CA ALA A 67 -1.06 -0.38 14.22
C ALA A 67 -1.56 0.90 13.52
N SER A 68 -2.32 1.75 14.22
CA SER A 68 -2.80 3.03 13.69
C SER A 68 -1.64 3.99 13.38
N SER A 69 -0.61 4.03 14.25
CA SER A 69 0.58 4.86 14.04
C SER A 69 1.32 4.50 12.76
N GLU A 70 1.50 3.21 12.51
CA GLU A 70 2.15 2.71 11.31
C GLU A 70 1.27 2.86 10.06
N ALA A 71 -0.05 2.68 10.19
CA ALA A 71 -1.00 2.98 9.13
C ALA A 71 -0.86 4.43 8.63
N CYS A 72 -0.67 5.39 9.54
CA CYS A 72 -0.41 6.78 9.16
C CYS A 72 0.92 6.96 8.40
N GLU A 73 1.95 6.16 8.69
CA GLU A 73 3.22 6.20 7.97
C GLU A 73 3.09 5.63 6.56
N VAL A 74 2.41 4.49 6.43
CA VAL A 74 2.09 3.88 5.13
C VAL A 74 1.21 4.83 4.31
N GLU A 75 0.21 5.46 4.92
CA GLU A 75 -0.65 6.47 4.28
C GLU A 75 0.16 7.62 3.71
N ARG A 76 1.11 8.16 4.49
CA ARG A 76 1.97 9.26 4.05
C ARG A 76 2.80 8.87 2.82
N LEU A 77 3.37 7.67 2.82
CA LEU A 77 4.13 7.16 1.67
C LEU A 77 3.22 7.01 0.44
N VAL A 78 2.06 6.40 0.60
CA VAL A 78 1.10 6.18 -0.49
C VAL A 78 0.66 7.52 -1.10
N ASN A 79 0.33 8.50 -0.27
CA ASN A 79 -0.05 9.85 -0.72
C ASN A 79 1.07 10.54 -1.51
N ALA A 80 2.31 10.47 -1.01
CA ALA A 80 3.46 11.03 -1.72
C ALA A 80 3.67 10.38 -3.11
N ARG A 81 3.35 9.08 -3.24
CA ARG A 81 3.51 8.31 -4.48
C ARG A 81 2.39 8.53 -5.48
N ILE A 82 1.14 8.67 -5.02
CA ILE A 82 0.00 9.02 -5.88
C ILE A 82 0.24 10.37 -6.57
N ILE A 83 0.75 11.36 -5.83
CA ILE A 83 1.03 12.71 -6.38
C ILE A 83 2.11 12.67 -7.47
N SER A 84 3.04 11.70 -7.40
CA SER A 84 4.14 11.55 -8.37
C SER A 84 3.78 10.77 -9.64
N LEU A 85 2.52 10.32 -9.79
CA LEU A 85 2.08 9.52 -10.94
C LEU A 85 1.51 10.39 -12.06
N ASP A 86 2.11 10.29 -13.26
CA ASP A 86 1.57 10.88 -14.49
C ASP A 86 0.25 10.18 -14.87
N GLU A 87 -0.82 10.97 -14.97
CA GLU A 87 -2.17 10.49 -15.30
C GLU A 87 -2.30 10.03 -16.75
N ASN A 88 -1.34 10.40 -17.60
CA ASN A 88 -1.36 10.08 -19.03
C ASN A 88 -0.62 8.78 -19.37
N ASP A 89 0.08 8.18 -18.40
CA ASP A 89 0.72 6.87 -18.53
C ASP A 89 -0.28 5.76 -18.13
N ALA A 90 -0.55 4.81 -19.03
CA ALA A 90 -1.43 3.67 -18.75
C ALA A 90 -0.95 2.81 -17.56
N ILE A 91 0.38 2.72 -17.36
CA ILE A 91 0.96 2.08 -16.17
C ILE A 91 0.64 2.93 -14.95
N GLY A 92 0.84 4.24 -15.03
CA GLY A 92 0.58 5.17 -13.94
C GLY A 92 -0.88 5.17 -13.49
N SER A 93 -1.83 5.16 -14.44
CA SER A 93 -3.27 5.10 -14.18
C SER A 93 -3.68 3.81 -13.44
N SER A 94 -3.18 2.65 -13.86
CA SER A 94 -3.43 1.37 -13.19
C SER A 94 -2.87 1.35 -11.75
N LEU A 95 -1.65 1.86 -11.56
CA LEU A 95 -1.02 1.91 -10.24
C LEU A 95 -1.71 2.89 -9.29
N ARG A 96 -2.28 3.99 -9.79
CA ARG A 96 -3.12 4.92 -9.00
C ARG A 96 -4.34 4.23 -8.42
N GLY A 97 -5.00 3.35 -9.19
CA GLY A 97 -6.13 2.55 -8.70
C GLY A 97 -5.76 1.70 -7.48
N SER A 98 -4.67 0.95 -7.60
CA SER A 98 -4.17 0.12 -6.49
C SER A 98 -3.72 0.94 -5.28
N LEU A 99 -3.01 2.06 -5.49
CA LEU A 99 -2.60 2.95 -4.40
C LEU A 99 -3.79 3.65 -3.74
N ALA A 100 -4.84 4.00 -4.49
CA ALA A 100 -6.05 4.60 -3.93
C ALA A 100 -6.81 3.62 -3.02
N ALA A 101 -6.85 2.33 -3.39
CA ALA A 101 -7.40 1.28 -2.54
C ALA A 101 -6.62 1.14 -1.22
N VAL A 102 -5.28 1.08 -1.31
CA VAL A 102 -4.42 1.06 -0.12
C VAL A 102 -4.66 2.30 0.73
N ARG A 103 -4.62 3.50 0.13
CA ARG A 103 -4.87 4.77 0.82
C ARG A 103 -6.18 4.76 1.58
N GLY A 104 -7.30 4.45 0.91
CA GLY A 104 -8.61 4.45 1.55
C GLY A 104 -8.69 3.52 2.75
N PHE A 105 -7.97 2.40 2.72
CA PHE A 105 -7.85 1.51 3.85
C PHE A 105 -7.01 2.10 4.99
N VAL A 106 -5.76 2.49 4.72
CA VAL A 106 -4.86 2.99 5.76
C VAL A 106 -5.29 4.33 6.35
N SER A 107 -5.98 5.19 5.58
CA SER A 107 -6.60 6.43 6.07
C SER A 107 -7.66 6.16 7.14
N ARG A 108 -8.48 5.10 6.97
CA ARG A 108 -9.48 4.72 7.98
C ARG A 108 -8.81 4.26 9.26
N LEU A 109 -7.78 3.43 9.15
CA LEU A 109 -7.03 2.92 10.31
C LEU A 109 -6.21 4.02 11.01
N CYS A 110 -5.65 4.96 10.25
CA CYS A 110 -4.97 6.14 10.79
C CYS A 110 -5.95 7.10 11.48
N GLY A 111 -7.16 7.28 10.93
CA GLY A 111 -8.19 8.18 11.47
C GLY A 111 -8.83 7.69 12.77
N ASP A 112 -8.75 6.40 13.10
CA ASP A 112 -9.28 5.84 14.35
C ASP A 112 -8.45 6.22 15.59
N ARG A 113 -7.26 6.83 15.44
CA ARG A 113 -6.48 7.45 16.53
C ARG A 113 -7.29 8.45 17.37
N GLY A 114 -8.37 9.01 16.83
CA GLY A 114 -9.21 10.01 17.49
C GLY A 114 -10.42 9.49 18.26
N ARG A 115 -10.66 8.16 18.32
CA ARG A 115 -11.89 7.61 18.94
C ARG A 115 -11.68 6.74 20.18
N ASP A 116 -10.43 6.43 20.52
CA ASP A 116 -10.05 5.69 21.73
C ASP A 116 -9.55 6.62 22.87
N VAL A 117 -9.86 7.91 22.80
CA VAL A 117 -9.65 8.90 23.87
C VAL A 117 -10.98 9.35 24.44
#